data_AF-A0A9P8DUE3-F1
#
_entry.id   AF-A0A9P8DUE3-F1
#
_cell.length_a   1.000
_cell.length_b   1.000
_cell.length_c   1.000
_cell.angle_alpha   90.00
_cell.angle_beta   90.00
_cell.angle_gamma   90.00
#
_symmetry.space_group_name_H-M   'P 1'
#
loop_
_entity.id
_entity.type
_entity.pdbx_description
1 polymer ?
#
loop_
_entity_poly.entity_id
_entity_poly.type
_entity_poly.pdbx_seq_one_letter_code
_entity_poly.pdbx_strand_id
1 'polypeptide(L)'
;MHSEVPYWRRLRKLSGTLRGSDCQECSNKKMAIVDLLEFRSYSKINMYETPIVVLGCGHFFTRETLDGLVGLNEVYTIGMFGSYTGLKDISTSLTEKTPYCPSCKRSIRQFATKRYNRVINRAVMEDICKRFLIKGRESLQKLNHKLLRAETSLGSSRRSTAPGHHHTATTFFRERHMKMTGEENQPIKKLSDAIATSRPQDSGGSKSVTQMMGAMKLSQPSPDNQILLGARLLAIEAQ
;
A
#
# COMPACT_ATOMS: atom_id res chain seq x y z
N MET A 1 -52.35 43.97 -0.93
CA MET A 1 -51.57 43.46 -2.09
C MET A 1 -50.55 42.46 -1.58
N HIS A 2 -50.97 41.19 -1.47
CA HIS A 2 -50.11 40.10 -1.03
C HIS A 2 -49.28 39.62 -2.22
N SER A 3 -47.98 39.92 -2.21
CA SER A 3 -47.04 39.39 -3.17
C SER A 3 -46.74 37.93 -2.84
N GLU A 4 -47.37 37.03 -3.58
CA GLU A 4 -47.05 35.60 -3.56
C GLU A 4 -45.58 35.40 -3.93
N VAL A 5 -44.78 34.98 -2.95
CA VAL A 5 -43.40 34.59 -3.17
C VAL A 5 -43.39 33.27 -3.95
N PRO A 6 -42.77 33.20 -5.15
CA PRO A 6 -42.81 32.00 -5.97
C PRO A 6 -42.26 30.78 -5.23
N TYR A 7 -42.99 29.66 -5.32
CA TYR A 7 -42.76 28.35 -4.68
C TYR A 7 -41.29 27.87 -4.76
N TRP A 8 -40.57 28.22 -5.83
CA TRP A 8 -39.16 27.89 -6.06
C TRP A 8 -38.19 28.41 -4.99
N ARG A 9 -38.57 29.43 -4.21
CA ARG A 9 -37.71 29.96 -3.14
C ARG A 9 -37.61 29.00 -1.92
N ARG A 10 -38.56 28.06 -1.78
CA ARG A 10 -38.66 27.13 -0.63
C ARG A 10 -37.90 25.80 -0.83
N LEU A 11 -37.56 25.44 -2.07
CA LEU A 11 -36.85 24.19 -2.41
C LEU A 11 -35.31 24.28 -2.33
N ARG A 12 -34.76 25.37 -1.79
CA ARG A 12 -33.32 25.67 -1.78
C ARG A 12 -32.49 24.83 -0.80
N LYS A 13 -33.08 23.86 -0.08
CA LYS A 13 -32.42 23.13 1.03
C LYS A 13 -32.10 21.65 0.76
N LEU A 14 -32.55 21.06 -0.35
CA LEU A 14 -32.40 19.60 -0.55
C LEU A 14 -31.55 19.16 -1.76
N SER A 15 -31.27 20.05 -2.72
CA SER A 15 -30.38 19.77 -3.84
C SER A 15 -29.31 20.87 -3.91
N GLY A 16 -28.05 20.47 -4.14
CA GLY A 16 -26.89 21.35 -4.07
C GLY A 16 -27.09 22.71 -4.75
N THR A 17 -26.63 23.75 -4.07
CA THR A 17 -26.83 25.17 -4.40
C THR A 17 -26.45 25.50 -5.85
N LEU A 18 -27.43 25.54 -6.76
CA LEU A 18 -27.29 26.27 -8.02
C LEU A 18 -27.14 27.76 -7.67
N ARG A 19 -25.99 28.35 -8.00
CA ARG A 19 -25.82 29.81 -7.91
C ARG A 19 -26.70 30.45 -8.98
N GLY A 20 -27.13 31.70 -8.78
CA GLY A 20 -27.95 32.43 -9.76
C GLY A 20 -27.35 32.49 -11.18
N SER A 21 -26.03 32.29 -11.30
CA SER A 21 -25.29 32.20 -12.57
C SER A 21 -25.54 30.93 -13.39
N ASP A 22 -26.17 29.91 -12.81
CA ASP A 22 -26.35 28.59 -13.44
C ASP A 22 -27.82 28.34 -13.87
N CYS A 23 -28.68 29.37 -13.83
CA CYS A 23 -30.05 29.29 -14.36
C CYS A 23 -30.06 29.01 -15.86
N GLN A 24 -30.80 27.99 -16.32
CA GLN A 24 -30.87 27.65 -17.75
C GLN A 24 -31.41 28.78 -18.63
N GLU A 25 -32.35 29.58 -18.10
CA GLU A 25 -33.00 30.66 -18.84
C GLU A 25 -32.19 31.96 -18.84
N CYS A 26 -31.49 32.27 -17.74
CA CYS A 26 -30.76 33.53 -17.57
C CYS A 26 -29.24 33.40 -17.79
N SER A 27 -28.69 32.18 -17.84
CA SER A 27 -27.25 31.98 -17.95
C SER A 27 -26.76 32.13 -19.39
N ASN A 28 -25.57 32.72 -19.55
CA ASN A 28 -24.87 32.78 -20.83
C ASN A 28 -24.31 31.42 -21.28
N LYS A 29 -24.47 30.37 -20.46
CA LYS A 29 -23.93 29.03 -20.72
C LYS A 29 -24.89 28.09 -21.47
N LYS A 30 -25.95 28.62 -22.09
CA LYS A 30 -26.97 27.85 -22.84
C LYS A 30 -26.39 26.92 -23.92
N MET A 31 -25.31 27.37 -24.58
CA MET A 31 -24.65 26.63 -25.66
C MET A 31 -23.56 25.66 -25.16
N ALA A 32 -23.30 25.62 -23.85
CA ALA A 32 -22.34 24.67 -23.30
C ALA A 32 -22.86 23.24 -23.51
N ILE A 33 -22.00 22.35 -24.00
CA ILE A 33 -22.28 20.93 -24.08
C ILE A 33 -22.13 20.35 -22.68
N VAL A 34 -23.24 19.88 -22.12
CA VAL A 34 -23.28 19.38 -20.73
C VAL A 34 -23.62 17.90 -20.67
N ASP A 35 -24.27 17.37 -21.70
CA ASP A 35 -24.42 15.94 -21.91
C ASP A 35 -23.37 15.49 -22.92
N LEU A 36 -22.42 14.68 -22.48
CA LEU A 36 -21.35 14.15 -23.34
C LEU A 36 -21.71 12.78 -23.93
N LEU A 37 -22.79 12.15 -23.45
CA LEU A 37 -23.28 10.89 -24.01
C LEU A 37 -24.06 11.15 -25.30
N GLU A 38 -24.95 12.14 -25.26
CA GLU A 38 -25.81 12.49 -26.40
C GLU A 38 -25.44 13.82 -27.07
N PHE A 39 -24.34 14.45 -26.64
CA PHE A 39 -23.86 15.74 -27.15
C PHE A 39 -24.92 16.86 -27.11
N ARG A 40 -25.76 16.87 -26.06
CA ARG A 40 -26.81 17.89 -25.88
C ARG A 40 -26.26 19.14 -25.19
N SER A 41 -26.68 20.29 -25.69
CA SER A 41 -26.42 21.59 -25.08
C SER A 41 -27.29 21.82 -23.86
N TYR A 42 -26.84 22.68 -22.95
CA TYR A 42 -27.57 23.00 -21.73
C TYR A 42 -29.00 23.51 -22.00
N SER A 43 -29.20 24.28 -23.07
CA SER A 43 -30.52 24.78 -23.48
C SER A 43 -31.52 23.69 -23.83
N LYS A 44 -31.07 22.54 -24.31
CA LYS A 44 -31.92 21.45 -24.82
C LYS A 44 -32.27 20.40 -23.76
N ILE A 45 -31.76 20.54 -22.55
CA ILE A 45 -31.91 19.53 -21.50
C ILE A 45 -33.05 19.93 -20.57
N ASN A 46 -33.89 18.95 -20.23
CA ASN A 46 -34.89 19.09 -19.19
C ASN A 46 -34.26 18.78 -17.83
N MET A 47 -34.10 19.78 -16.96
CA MET A 47 -33.48 19.61 -15.63
C MET A 47 -34.31 18.72 -14.69
N TYR A 48 -35.60 18.51 -14.97
CA TYR A 48 -36.47 17.63 -14.17
C TYR A 48 -36.23 16.15 -14.47
N GLU A 49 -35.96 15.82 -15.73
CA GLU A 49 -35.68 14.45 -16.17
C GLU A 49 -34.20 14.11 -16.00
N THR A 50 -33.32 15.04 -16.36
CA THR A 50 -31.87 14.82 -16.45
C THR A 50 -31.16 15.85 -15.57
N PRO A 51 -31.06 15.62 -14.26
CA PRO A 51 -30.50 16.59 -13.35
C PRO A 51 -29.02 16.86 -13.65
N ILE A 52 -28.60 18.12 -13.50
CA ILE A 52 -27.21 18.52 -13.67
C ILE A 52 -26.44 18.46 -12.35
N VAL A 53 -25.14 18.17 -12.44
CA VAL A 53 -24.22 18.20 -11.31
C VAL A 53 -23.13 19.22 -11.58
N VAL A 54 -22.96 20.17 -10.67
CA VAL A 54 -21.91 21.20 -10.73
C VAL A 54 -20.66 20.71 -9.98
N LEU A 55 -19.53 20.63 -10.67
CA LEU A 55 -18.25 20.25 -10.09
C LEU A 55 -17.60 21.43 -9.36
N GLY A 56 -16.69 21.15 -8.43
CA GLY A 56 -15.94 22.17 -7.69
C GLY A 56 -15.04 23.07 -8.55
N CYS A 57 -14.82 22.71 -9.82
CA CYS A 57 -14.12 23.55 -10.79
C CYS A 57 -15.03 24.53 -11.55
N GLY A 58 -16.34 24.49 -11.32
CA GLY A 58 -17.33 25.37 -11.98
C GLY A 58 -17.93 24.82 -13.27
N HIS A 59 -17.41 23.71 -13.80
CA HIS A 59 -18.06 22.97 -14.89
C HIS A 59 -19.22 22.13 -14.37
N PHE A 60 -20.20 21.90 -15.23
CA PHE A 60 -21.42 21.18 -14.90
C PHE A 60 -21.80 20.28 -16.07
N PHE A 61 -22.34 19.12 -15.74
CA PHE A 61 -22.69 18.07 -16.69
C PHE A 61 -23.96 17.37 -16.24
N THR A 62 -24.57 16.59 -17.13
CA THR A 62 -25.67 15.70 -16.73
C THR A 62 -25.17 14.64 -15.74
N ARG A 63 -26.06 14.22 -14.84
CA ARG A 63 -25.80 13.17 -13.87
C ARG A 63 -25.33 11.88 -14.56
N GLU A 64 -25.98 11.51 -15.65
CA GLU A 64 -25.74 10.30 -16.44
C GLU A 64 -24.34 10.31 -17.03
N THR A 65 -23.94 11.45 -17.63
CA THR A 65 -22.58 11.66 -18.14
C THR A 65 -21.55 11.48 -17.02
N LEU A 66 -21.71 12.16 -15.89
CA LEU A 66 -20.71 12.11 -14.82
C LEU A 66 -20.69 10.77 -14.09
N ASP A 67 -21.84 10.13 -13.90
CA ASP A 67 -21.93 8.83 -13.24
C ASP A 67 -21.16 7.76 -14.03
N GLY A 68 -21.28 7.79 -15.37
CA GLY A 68 -20.51 6.92 -16.26
C GLY A 68 -19.02 7.26 -16.25
N LEU A 69 -18.66 8.55 -16.37
CA LEU A 69 -17.26 8.98 -16.43
C LEU A 69 -16.49 8.82 -15.12
N VAL A 70 -17.17 8.96 -13.98
CA VAL A 70 -16.57 8.74 -12.67
C VAL A 70 -16.48 7.25 -12.35
N GLY A 71 -17.30 6.40 -12.97
CA GLY A 71 -17.28 4.95 -12.73
C GLY A 71 -18.03 4.54 -11.47
N LEU A 72 -19.23 5.08 -11.24
CA LEU A 72 -20.04 4.68 -10.06
C LEU A 72 -20.38 3.17 -10.06
N ASN A 73 -20.50 2.56 -11.24
CA ASN A 73 -20.69 1.13 -11.47
C ASN A 73 -19.51 0.25 -10.98
N GLU A 74 -18.33 0.83 -10.76
CA GLU A 74 -17.19 0.12 -10.18
C GLU A 74 -17.35 -0.08 -8.68
N VAL A 75 -18.18 0.74 -8.05
CA VAL A 75 -18.29 0.80 -6.59
C VAL A 75 -19.68 0.40 -6.11
N TYR A 76 -20.72 0.59 -6.93
CA TYR A 76 -22.08 0.21 -6.60
C TYR A 76 -22.60 -0.88 -7.55
N THR A 77 -23.46 -1.75 -7.02
CA THR A 77 -24.24 -2.69 -7.84
C THR A 77 -25.46 -1.99 -8.41
N ILE A 78 -25.79 -2.30 -9.66
CA ILE A 78 -26.94 -1.75 -10.37
C ILE A 78 -28.03 -2.84 -10.40
N GLY A 79 -29.23 -2.51 -9.92
CA GLY A 79 -30.39 -3.39 -10.00
C GLY A 79 -31.02 -3.41 -11.39
N MET A 80 -32.04 -4.25 -11.58
CA MET A 80 -32.70 -4.43 -12.89
C MET A 80 -33.31 -3.15 -13.47
N PHE A 81 -33.70 -2.21 -12.62
CA PHE A 81 -34.29 -0.92 -13.01
C PHE A 81 -33.27 0.23 -13.13
N GLY A 82 -31.97 -0.08 -13.14
CA GLY A 82 -30.91 0.94 -13.26
C GLY A 82 -30.64 1.74 -11.99
N SER A 83 -31.25 1.39 -10.85
CA SER A 83 -30.97 2.00 -9.55
C SER A 83 -29.78 1.33 -8.86
N TYR A 84 -29.02 2.12 -8.10
CA TYR A 84 -27.93 1.59 -7.28
C TYR A 84 -28.51 0.87 -6.06
N THR A 85 -28.36 -0.47 -6.01
CA THR A 85 -29.00 -1.33 -5.00
C THR A 85 -28.09 -1.68 -3.83
N GLY A 86 -26.78 -1.59 -4.00
CA GLY A 86 -25.83 -2.06 -3.00
C GLY A 86 -24.40 -1.67 -3.29
N LEU A 87 -23.51 -2.03 -2.38
CA LEU A 87 -22.08 -1.85 -2.54
C LEU A 87 -21.49 -3.04 -3.28
N LYS A 88 -20.64 -2.77 -4.28
CA LYS A 88 -19.90 -3.82 -4.97
C LYS A 88 -18.73 -4.29 -4.11
N ASP A 89 -18.42 -5.59 -4.17
CA ASP A 89 -17.17 -6.07 -3.61
C ASP A 89 -16.01 -5.56 -4.48
N ILE A 90 -15.15 -4.76 -3.84
CA ILE A 90 -14.08 -3.99 -4.47
C ILE A 90 -12.72 -4.65 -4.25
N SER A 91 -12.66 -5.67 -3.38
CA SER A 91 -11.41 -6.31 -2.92
C SER A 91 -10.54 -6.87 -4.03
N THR A 92 -11.12 -7.22 -5.18
CA THR A 92 -10.43 -7.89 -6.30
C THR A 92 -9.95 -6.95 -7.41
N SER A 93 -10.30 -5.65 -7.37
CA SER A 93 -9.96 -4.71 -8.45
C SER A 93 -9.26 -3.46 -7.93
N LEU A 94 -8.20 -3.06 -8.62
CA LEU A 94 -7.58 -1.74 -8.44
C LEU A 94 -8.33 -0.74 -9.32
N THR A 95 -8.62 0.44 -8.77
CA THR A 95 -9.10 1.60 -9.50
C THR A 95 -8.00 2.07 -10.45
N GLU A 96 -8.34 2.21 -11.72
CA GLU A 96 -7.36 2.60 -12.73
C GLU A 96 -6.90 4.05 -12.57
N LYS A 97 -7.82 4.99 -12.26
CA LYS A 97 -7.55 6.45 -12.27
C LYS A 97 -8.46 7.24 -11.33
N THR A 98 -7.90 8.29 -10.71
CA THR A 98 -8.66 9.31 -9.97
C THR A 98 -9.60 10.07 -10.90
N PRO A 99 -10.88 10.25 -10.54
CA PRO A 99 -11.85 10.92 -11.40
C PRO A 99 -11.49 12.41 -11.60
N TYR A 100 -11.65 12.87 -12.84
CA TYR A 100 -11.29 14.23 -13.27
C TYR A 100 -12.42 14.89 -14.06
N CYS A 101 -12.42 16.22 -14.08
CA CYS A 101 -13.35 17.01 -14.88
C CYS A 101 -13.09 16.78 -16.37
N PRO A 102 -14.11 16.44 -17.18
CA PRO A 102 -13.94 16.20 -18.61
C PRO A 102 -13.37 17.40 -19.37
N SER A 103 -13.79 18.62 -19.03
CA SER A 103 -13.38 19.86 -19.70
C SER A 103 -12.00 20.37 -19.28
N CYS A 104 -11.70 20.44 -17.98
CA CYS A 104 -10.46 21.06 -17.49
C CYS A 104 -9.44 20.08 -16.91
N LYS A 105 -9.74 18.77 -16.91
CA LYS A 105 -8.89 17.68 -16.40
C LYS A 105 -8.46 17.81 -14.92
N ARG A 106 -9.01 18.77 -14.19
CA ARG A 106 -8.80 18.92 -12.75
C ARG A 106 -9.50 17.78 -12.00
N SER A 107 -8.86 17.20 -11.00
CA SER A 107 -9.46 16.16 -10.17
C SER A 107 -10.77 16.63 -9.53
N ILE A 108 -11.75 15.73 -9.48
CA ILE A 108 -13.02 16.00 -8.84
C ILE A 108 -12.82 15.98 -7.33
N ARG A 109 -13.21 17.07 -6.65
CA ARG A 109 -13.02 17.23 -5.21
C ARG A 109 -14.14 16.55 -4.44
N GLN A 110 -13.78 15.73 -3.44
CA GLN A 110 -14.73 15.02 -2.55
C GLN A 110 -15.84 15.91 -1.97
N PHE A 111 -15.49 17.13 -1.53
CA PHE A 111 -16.43 18.03 -0.84
C PHE A 111 -17.41 18.74 -1.79
N ALA A 112 -17.04 18.89 -3.07
CA ALA A 112 -17.88 19.59 -4.04
C ALA A 112 -19.08 18.73 -4.47
N THR A 113 -18.92 17.42 -4.53
CA THR A 113 -19.93 16.47 -5.03
C THR A 113 -19.96 15.21 -4.16
N LYS A 114 -20.77 15.23 -3.08
CA LYS A 114 -20.87 14.13 -2.11
C LYS A 114 -21.21 12.77 -2.74
N ARG A 115 -21.96 12.76 -3.85
CA ARG A 115 -22.34 11.55 -4.62
C ARG A 115 -21.12 10.71 -5.02
N TYR A 116 -20.03 11.37 -5.43
CA TYR A 116 -18.83 10.72 -5.96
C TYR A 116 -17.77 10.43 -4.88
N ASN A 117 -18.06 10.78 -3.62
CA ASN A 117 -17.10 10.69 -2.52
C ASN A 117 -16.50 9.28 -2.37
N ARG A 118 -17.31 8.24 -2.54
CA ARG A 118 -16.83 6.85 -2.39
C ARG A 118 -15.80 6.47 -3.45
N VAL A 119 -16.07 6.79 -4.72
CA VAL A 119 -15.15 6.52 -5.83
C VAL A 119 -13.87 7.35 -5.68
N ILE A 120 -14.02 8.62 -5.31
CA ILE A 120 -12.88 9.52 -5.07
C ILE A 120 -12.01 8.97 -3.93
N ASN A 121 -12.61 8.61 -2.79
CA ASN A 121 -11.87 8.10 -1.63
C ASN A 121 -11.21 6.77 -1.94
N ARG A 122 -11.87 5.88 -2.70
CA ARG A 122 -11.26 4.63 -3.16
C ARG A 122 -9.98 4.92 -3.96
N ALA A 123 -10.07 5.77 -4.99
CA ALA A 123 -8.92 6.12 -5.82
C ALA A 123 -7.79 6.78 -5.00
N VAL A 124 -8.13 7.67 -4.07
CA VAL A 124 -7.16 8.33 -3.18
C VAL A 124 -6.49 7.32 -2.25
N MET A 125 -7.25 6.42 -1.63
CA MET A 125 -6.72 5.39 -0.73
C MET A 125 -5.78 4.44 -1.47
N GLU A 126 -6.16 3.99 -2.66
CA GLU A 126 -5.31 3.12 -3.48
C GLU A 126 -4.02 3.81 -3.93
N ASP A 127 -4.06 5.11 -4.29
CA ASP A 127 -2.85 5.87 -4.64
C ASP A 127 -1.92 6.01 -3.42
N ILE A 128 -2.47 6.26 -2.22
CA ILE A 128 -1.70 6.29 -0.97
C ILE A 128 -1.07 4.93 -0.70
N CYS A 129 -1.84 3.85 -0.77
CA CYS A 129 -1.35 2.48 -0.57
C CYS A 129 -0.25 2.13 -1.58
N LYS A 130 -0.42 2.47 -2.86
CA LYS A 130 0.59 2.27 -3.90
C LYS A 130 1.88 3.01 -3.59
N ARG A 131 1.81 4.29 -3.23
CA ARG A 131 2.99 5.08 -2.84
C ARG A 131 3.67 4.51 -1.61
N PHE A 132 2.89 4.05 -0.63
CA PHE A 132 3.39 3.41 0.57
C PHE A 132 4.16 2.12 0.24
N LEU A 133 3.58 1.23 -0.58
CA LEU A 133 4.23 -0.02 -0.98
C LEU A 133 5.53 0.22 -1.77
N ILE A 134 5.54 1.18 -2.70
CA ILE A 134 6.74 1.53 -3.46
C ILE A 134 7.85 2.04 -2.53
N LYS A 135 7.55 3.02 -1.67
CA LYS A 135 8.52 3.56 -0.70
C LYS A 135 8.98 2.50 0.31
N GLY A 136 8.08 1.62 0.75
CA GLY A 136 8.39 0.50 1.62
C GLY A 136 9.37 -0.46 0.96
N ARG A 137 9.13 -0.85 -0.28
CA ARG A 137 10.03 -1.69 -1.08
C ARG A 137 11.41 -1.06 -1.24
N GLU A 138 11.48 0.21 -1.62
CA GLU A 138 12.74 0.94 -1.74
C GLU A 138 13.52 0.96 -0.41
N SER A 139 12.82 1.17 0.70
CA SER A 139 13.43 1.21 2.04
C SER A 139 13.96 -0.17 2.46
N LEU A 140 13.20 -1.24 2.19
CA LEU A 140 13.62 -2.62 2.42
C LEU A 140 14.84 -2.98 1.57
N GLN A 141 14.88 -2.59 0.30
CA GLN A 141 16.03 -2.81 -0.56
C GLN A 141 17.28 -2.10 -0.02
N LYS A 142 17.15 -0.85 0.43
CA LYS A 142 18.26 -0.11 1.07
C LYS A 142 18.75 -0.80 2.33
N LEU A 143 17.84 -1.30 3.17
CA LEU A 143 18.20 -2.05 4.38
C LEU A 143 18.92 -3.35 4.04
N ASN A 144 18.43 -4.11 3.06
CA ASN A 144 19.06 -5.35 2.61
C ASN A 144 20.50 -5.10 2.09
N HIS A 145 20.71 -4.01 1.34
CA HIS A 145 22.06 -3.61 0.90
C HIS A 145 22.99 -3.23 2.06
N LYS A 146 22.45 -2.67 3.16
CA LYS A 146 23.25 -2.40 4.36
C LYS A 146 23.58 -3.70 5.09
N LEU A 147 22.63 -4.62 5.19
CA LEU A 147 22.81 -5.94 5.79
C LEU A 147 23.91 -6.72 5.05
N LEU A 148 23.82 -6.85 3.73
CA LEU A 148 24.83 -7.50 2.90
C LEU A 148 26.23 -6.88 3.06
N ARG A 149 26.31 -5.54 3.19
CA ARG A 149 27.58 -4.84 3.47
C ARG A 149 28.13 -5.17 4.86
N ALA A 150 27.27 -5.24 5.88
CA ALA A 150 27.69 -5.63 7.22
C ALA A 150 28.17 -7.10 7.26
N GLU A 151 27.46 -8.01 6.61
CA GLU A 151 27.84 -9.42 6.48
C GLU A 151 29.18 -9.61 5.78
N THR A 152 29.39 -8.92 4.66
CA THR A 152 30.66 -8.96 3.92
C THR A 152 31.82 -8.38 4.74
N SER A 153 31.60 -7.29 5.48
CA SER A 153 32.59 -6.72 6.38
C SER A 153 32.99 -7.69 7.50
N LEU A 154 31.99 -8.28 8.19
CA LEU A 154 32.22 -9.29 9.23
C LEU A 154 32.90 -10.55 8.68
N GLY A 155 32.46 -11.04 7.52
CA GLY A 155 33.06 -12.19 6.84
C GLY A 155 34.49 -11.94 6.37
N SER A 156 34.85 -10.68 6.09
CA SER A 156 36.22 -10.28 5.77
C SER A 156 37.07 -10.21 7.03
N SER A 157 36.55 -9.59 8.11
CA SER A 157 37.22 -9.52 9.41
C SER A 157 37.50 -10.89 10.04
N ARG A 158 36.57 -11.86 9.87
CA ARG A 158 36.78 -13.25 10.31
C ARG A 158 37.83 -14.00 9.48
N ARG A 159 38.04 -13.62 8.22
CA ARG A 159 39.08 -14.20 7.35
C ARG A 159 40.45 -13.62 7.67
N SER A 160 40.55 -12.34 8.00
CA SER A 160 41.81 -11.72 8.45
C SER A 160 42.21 -12.09 9.88
N THR A 161 41.31 -12.68 10.67
CA THR A 161 41.59 -13.29 11.99
C THR A 161 41.68 -14.82 11.93
N ALA A 162 41.79 -15.42 10.75
CA ALA A 162 42.20 -16.82 10.64
C ALA A 162 43.50 -17.01 11.44
N PRO A 163 43.61 -18.04 12.29
CA PRO A 163 44.85 -18.32 13.00
C PRO A 163 45.91 -18.62 11.96
N GLY A 164 46.69 -17.60 11.61
CA GLY A 164 47.97 -17.78 10.95
C GLY A 164 48.74 -18.77 11.81
N HIS A 165 49.38 -19.74 11.16
CA HIS A 165 50.25 -20.69 11.81
C HIS A 165 51.18 -19.91 12.75
N HIS A 166 50.91 -19.97 14.05
CA HIS A 166 51.87 -19.57 15.05
C HIS A 166 53.03 -20.54 14.88
N HIS A 167 54.05 -20.08 14.18
CA HIS A 167 55.41 -20.54 14.42
C HIS A 167 55.57 -20.61 15.93
N THR A 168 55.88 -21.83 16.38
CA THR A 168 56.07 -22.28 17.75
C THR A 168 57.14 -21.44 18.46
N ALA A 169 56.77 -20.24 18.92
CA ALA A 169 57.65 -19.35 19.69
C ALA A 169 57.09 -19.03 21.08
N THR A 170 55.83 -19.37 21.36
CA THR A 170 55.20 -19.16 22.67
C THR A 170 55.55 -20.25 23.70
N THR A 171 56.25 -21.32 23.30
CA THR A 171 56.74 -22.36 24.21
C THR A 171 58.03 -21.98 24.94
N PHE A 172 58.79 -20.99 24.48
CA PHE A 172 60.09 -20.66 25.10
C PHE A 172 60.03 -19.68 26.28
N PHE A 173 59.01 -18.84 26.38
CA PHE A 173 58.90 -17.87 27.48
C PHE A 173 58.13 -18.38 28.71
N ARG A 174 57.41 -19.50 28.59
CA ARG A 174 56.62 -20.08 29.69
C ARG A 174 57.44 -20.95 30.66
N GLU A 175 58.68 -21.27 30.31
CA GLU A 175 59.50 -22.23 31.09
C GLU A 175 60.41 -21.57 32.12
N ARG A 176 60.70 -20.26 32.00
CA ARG A 176 61.63 -19.58 32.93
C ARG A 176 60.97 -18.90 34.12
N HIS A 177 59.65 -18.66 34.08
CA HIS A 177 58.95 -17.87 35.10
C HIS A 177 58.07 -18.68 36.07
N MET A 178 58.04 -20.01 35.95
CA MET A 178 57.29 -20.91 36.86
C MET A 178 58.16 -21.58 37.95
N LYS A 179 59.44 -21.19 38.08
CA LYS A 179 60.28 -21.67 39.20
C LYS A 179 60.20 -20.80 40.47
N MET A 180 59.35 -19.78 40.49
CA MET A 180 59.34 -18.74 41.54
C MET A 180 57.95 -18.42 42.11
N THR A 181 57.03 -19.38 42.15
CA THR A 181 55.84 -19.26 42.99
C THR A 181 55.55 -20.59 43.65
N GLY A 182 55.75 -20.63 44.97
CA GLY A 182 55.59 -21.78 45.83
C GLY A 182 54.18 -22.38 45.80
N GLU A 183 54.10 -23.55 46.44
CA GLU A 183 53.05 -24.57 46.43
C GLU A 183 51.66 -24.15 46.93
N GLU A 184 51.32 -22.85 47.01
CA GLU A 184 50.29 -22.38 47.92
C GLU A 184 49.11 -21.63 47.28
N ASN A 185 48.61 -22.09 46.14
CA ASN A 185 47.27 -21.68 45.69
C ASN A 185 46.39 -22.88 45.32
N GLN A 186 45.78 -23.43 46.38
CA GLN A 186 44.67 -24.39 46.37
C GLN A 186 43.57 -24.14 45.32
N PRO A 187 43.13 -22.89 45.01
CA PRO A 187 42.00 -22.71 44.10
C PRO A 187 42.32 -22.99 42.62
N ILE A 188 43.52 -22.70 42.15
CA ILE A 188 43.86 -22.80 40.71
C ILE A 188 44.01 -24.26 40.28
N LYS A 189 44.61 -25.09 41.14
CA LYS A 189 44.76 -26.54 40.89
C LYS A 189 43.43 -27.27 40.91
N LYS A 190 42.53 -26.88 41.83
CA LYS A 190 41.14 -27.40 41.87
C LYS A 190 40.34 -27.04 40.63
N LEU A 191 40.54 -25.83 40.09
CA LEU A 191 39.86 -25.39 38.88
C LEU A 191 40.34 -26.17 37.65
N SER A 192 41.66 -26.39 37.53
CA SER A 192 42.23 -27.18 36.42
C SER A 192 41.82 -28.65 36.46
N ASP A 193 41.77 -29.24 37.66
CA ASP A 193 41.37 -30.64 37.83
C ASP A 193 39.87 -30.82 37.58
N ALA A 194 39.04 -29.84 37.92
CA ALA A 194 37.60 -29.82 37.62
C ALA A 194 37.32 -29.69 36.11
N ILE A 195 38.10 -28.88 35.39
CA ILE A 195 38.01 -28.78 33.92
C ILE A 195 38.43 -30.10 33.26
N ALA A 196 39.52 -30.72 33.74
CA ALA A 196 40.04 -31.97 33.18
C ALA A 196 39.13 -33.18 33.43
N THR A 197 38.36 -33.18 34.52
CA THR A 197 37.43 -34.27 34.87
C THR A 197 35.99 -34.03 34.36
N SER A 198 35.67 -32.86 33.83
CA SER A 198 34.37 -32.58 33.23
C SER A 198 34.23 -33.27 31.85
N ARG A 199 33.60 -34.44 31.84
CA ARG A 199 33.22 -35.13 30.60
C ARG A 199 32.02 -34.40 29.98
N PRO A 200 32.00 -34.12 28.66
CA PRO A 200 30.81 -33.57 28.03
C PRO A 200 29.72 -34.63 28.08
N GLN A 201 28.63 -34.36 28.80
CA GLN A 201 27.40 -35.13 28.61
C GLN A 201 26.80 -34.73 27.26
N ASP A 202 26.86 -35.67 26.34
CA ASP A 202 26.14 -35.63 25.08
C ASP A 202 24.64 -35.71 25.39
N SER A 203 23.97 -34.55 25.46
CA SER A 203 22.52 -34.49 25.51
C SER A 203 22.00 -33.34 24.62
N GLY A 204 21.52 -33.74 23.45
CA GLY A 204 20.38 -33.08 22.80
C GLY A 204 20.64 -31.79 22.04
N GLY A 205 21.21 -31.91 20.83
CA GLY A 205 20.65 -31.24 19.65
C GLY A 205 20.75 -29.71 19.56
N SER A 206 21.97 -29.16 19.60
CA SER A 206 22.22 -27.83 19.05
C SER A 206 22.17 -27.89 17.52
N LYS A 207 20.98 -27.66 16.96
CA LYS A 207 20.83 -27.47 15.51
C LYS A 207 21.79 -26.36 15.07
N SER A 208 22.72 -26.72 14.19
CA SER A 208 23.72 -25.80 13.63
C SER A 208 23.02 -24.55 13.09
N VAL A 209 23.58 -23.37 13.36
CA VAL A 209 23.08 -22.07 12.85
C VAL A 209 22.88 -22.11 11.33
N THR A 210 23.66 -22.92 10.63
CA THR A 210 23.53 -23.19 9.20
C THR A 210 22.20 -23.86 8.83
N GLN A 211 21.66 -24.70 9.70
CA GLN A 211 20.37 -25.38 9.53
C GLN A 211 19.18 -24.43 9.79
N MET A 212 19.30 -23.50 10.75
CA MET A 212 18.29 -22.44 10.94
C MET A 212 18.28 -21.43 9.79
N MET A 213 19.45 -21.10 9.22
CA MET A 213 19.52 -20.25 8.02
C MET A 213 18.99 -20.95 6.75
N GLY A 214 19.08 -22.28 6.68
CA GLY A 214 18.49 -23.08 5.60
C GLY A 214 16.97 -23.04 5.57
N ALA A 215 16.33 -23.04 6.74
CA ALA A 215 14.86 -22.97 6.86
C ALA A 215 14.27 -21.59 6.55
N MET A 216 15.10 -20.54 6.45
CA MET A 216 14.69 -19.17 6.11
C MET A 216 14.97 -18.79 4.64
N LYS A 217 15.47 -19.72 3.81
CA LYS A 217 15.58 -19.49 2.37
C LYS A 217 14.20 -19.54 1.73
N LEU A 218 13.57 -18.38 1.64
CA LEU A 218 12.55 -18.13 0.62
C LEU A 218 13.24 -18.28 -0.74
N SER A 219 12.77 -19.23 -1.55
CA SER A 219 13.21 -19.42 -2.93
C SER A 219 13.09 -18.09 -3.70
N GLN A 220 14.07 -17.81 -4.54
CA GLN A 220 13.99 -16.68 -5.48
C GLN A 220 12.73 -16.81 -6.33
N PRO A 221 11.90 -15.77 -6.48
CA PRO A 221 10.78 -15.83 -7.39
C PRO A 221 11.30 -15.81 -8.83
N SER A 222 10.99 -16.89 -9.56
CA SER A 222 10.81 -16.92 -11.02
C SER A 222 10.02 -15.68 -11.49
N PRO A 223 10.23 -15.13 -12.71
CA PRO A 223 9.63 -13.87 -13.12
C PRO A 223 8.09 -13.90 -13.26
N ASP A 224 7.45 -15.04 -13.10
CA ASP A 224 5.99 -15.15 -13.01
C ASP A 224 5.58 -15.56 -11.60
N ASN A 225 5.19 -14.60 -10.76
CA ASN A 225 4.45 -14.91 -9.53
C ASN A 225 3.53 -13.74 -9.14
N GLN A 226 2.25 -13.96 -9.47
CA GLN A 226 1.11 -13.27 -8.90
C GLN A 226 1.06 -13.51 -7.39
N ILE A 227 0.82 -12.47 -6.60
CA ILE A 227 0.57 -12.59 -5.16
C ILE A 227 -0.93 -12.81 -4.98
N LEU A 228 -1.33 -14.04 -4.71
CA LEU A 228 -2.72 -14.43 -4.45
C LEU A 228 -3.01 -14.38 -2.94
N LEU A 229 -3.80 -13.39 -2.51
CA LEU A 229 -4.36 -13.36 -1.15
C LEU A 229 -5.78 -13.96 -1.19
N GLY A 230 -5.89 -15.19 -0.72
CA GLY A 230 -7.09 -15.76 -0.10
C GLY A 230 -8.39 -15.80 -0.90
N ALA A 231 -8.57 -16.79 -1.78
CA ALA A 231 -9.86 -17.43 -2.05
C ALA A 231 -9.62 -18.79 -2.74
N ARG A 232 -10.50 -19.77 -2.46
CA ARG A 232 -10.36 -21.21 -2.77
C ARG A 232 -9.97 -21.51 -4.23
N LEU A 233 -9.02 -22.44 -4.39
CA LEU A 233 -8.65 -23.08 -5.65
C LEU A 233 -9.79 -23.99 -6.15
N LEU A 234 -10.25 -23.76 -7.37
CA LEU A 234 -10.88 -24.80 -8.19
C LEU A 234 -9.87 -25.22 -9.26
N ALA A 235 -9.52 -26.51 -9.25
CA ALA A 235 -8.66 -27.11 -10.25
C ALA A 235 -9.45 -27.28 -11.56
N ILE A 236 -8.91 -26.78 -12.66
CA ILE A 236 -9.36 -27.13 -14.01
C ILE A 236 -8.28 -28.06 -14.55
N GLU A 237 -8.60 -29.35 -14.67
CA GLU A 237 -7.82 -30.29 -15.47
C GLU A 237 -8.09 -30.00 -16.96
N ALA A 238 -7.03 -29.88 -17.74
CA ALA A 238 -7.10 -29.77 -19.19
C ALA A 238 -6.87 -31.16 -19.80
N GLN A 239 -7.84 -31.63 -20.59
CA GLN A 239 -7.64 -32.64 -21.64
C GLN A 239 -7.27 -31.94 -22.95
#